data_AF-A0A9E4FEZ5-F1
#
_entry.id   AF-A0A9E4FEZ5-F1
#
_cell.length_a   1.000
_cell.length_b   1.000
_cell.length_c   1.000
_cell.angle_alpha   90.00
_cell.angle_beta   90.00
_cell.angle_gamma   90.00
#
_symmetry.space_group_name_H-M   'P 1'
#
loop_
_entity.id
_entity.type
_entity.pdbx_description
1 polymer ?
#
loop_
_entity_poly.entity_id
_entity_poly.type
_entity_poly.pdbx_seq_one_letter_code
_entity_poly.pdbx_strand_id
1 'polypeptide(L)' 'MAAKIKDTFGEEAFIIEGAGGIFDVNVDGKLVYSKHETGEFPNEDALVEEMQAL' A
#
# COMPACT_ATOMS: atom_id res chain seq x y z
N MET A 1 -3.35 -9.00 2.22
CA MET A 1 -3.21 -7.54 2.07
C MET A 1 -4.34 -6.69 2.67
N ALA A 2 -5.45 -6.40 1.99
CA ALA A 2 -6.41 -5.37 2.46
C ALA A 2 -7.04 -5.64 3.83
N ALA A 3 -7.33 -6.90 4.16
CA ALA A 3 -7.82 -7.29 5.48
C ALA A 3 -6.80 -7.11 6.61
N LYS A 4 -5.49 -7.26 6.33
CA LYS A 4 -4.40 -7.08 7.31
C LYS A 4 -4.19 -5.60 7.62
N ILE A 5 -4.32 -4.73 6.61
CA ILE A 5 -4.18 -3.27 6.77
C ILE A 5 -5.29 -2.70 7.65
N LYS A 6 -6.53 -3.17 7.50
CA LYS A 6 -7.65 -2.75 8.35
C LYS A 6 -7.44 -3.12 9.82
N ASP A 7 -6.85 -4.30 10.07
CA ASP A 7 -6.58 -4.80 11.42
C ASP A 7 -5.42 -4.03 12.09
N THR A 8 -4.37 -3.70 11.33
CA THR A 8 -3.18 -3.00 11.84
C THR A 8 -3.37 -1.49 12.00
N PHE A 9 -4.03 -0.82 11.06
CA PHE A 9 -4.15 0.64 11.06
C PHE A 9 -5.49 1.16 11.60
N GLY A 10 -6.51 0.32 11.74
CA GLY A 10 -7.83 0.74 12.23
C GLY A 10 -8.61 1.68 11.30
N GLU A 11 -7.98 2.15 10.21
CA GLU A 11 -8.60 2.96 9.17
C GLU A 11 -9.03 2.10 7.97
N GLU A 12 -10.08 2.55 7.28
CA GLU A 12 -10.54 1.91 6.06
C GLU A 12 -9.52 2.13 4.93
N ALA A 13 -8.79 1.07 4.59
CA ALA A 13 -7.96 1.06 3.40
C ALA A 13 -8.86 1.09 2.15
N PHE A 14 -8.83 2.19 1.40
CA PHE A 14 -9.55 2.33 0.15
C PHE A 14 -8.74 1.72 -0.99
N ILE A 15 -9.24 0.63 -1.56
CA ILE A 15 -8.69 0.07 -2.80
C ILE A 15 -9.30 0.83 -3.96
N ILE A 16 -8.48 1.57 -4.67
CA ILE A 16 -8.90 2.24 -5.91
C ILE A 16 -8.56 1.31 -7.06
N GLU A 17 -9.58 0.75 -7.71
CA GLU A 17 -9.39 -0.11 -8.87
C GLU A 17 -8.84 0.70 -10.05
N GLY A 18 -7.53 0.61 -10.27
CA GLY A 18 -6.84 1.23 -11.41
C GLY A 18 -6.86 0.33 -12.65
N ALA A 19 -6.88 0.95 -13.83
CA ALA A 19 -6.65 0.26 -15.10
C ALA A 19 -5.14 0.29 -15.44
N GLY A 20 -4.57 -0.84 -15.88
CA GLY A 20 -3.19 -0.89 -16.40
C GLY A 20 -2.15 -1.63 -15.55
N GLY A 21 -2.56 -2.37 -14.51
CA GLY A 21 -1.64 -3.21 -13.73
C GLY A 21 -0.69 -2.42 -12.80
N ILE A 22 -1.02 -1.14 -12.58
CA ILE A 22 -0.34 -0.24 -11.64
C ILE A 22 -0.83 -0.56 -10.23
N PHE A 23 0.10 -0.56 -9.27
CA PHE A 23 -0.21 -0.76 -7.86
C PHE A 23 0.58 0.28 -7.06
N ASP A 24 -0.15 1.29 -6.58
CA ASP A 24 0.41 2.38 -5.79
C ASP A 24 -0.23 2.39 -4.40
N VAL A 25 0.59 2.55 -3.38
CA VAL A 25 0.15 2.63 -1.97
C VAL A 25 0.46 4.03 -1.48
N ASN A 26 -0.59 4.75 -1.10
CA ASN A 26 -0.49 6.09 -0.52
C ASN A 26 -1.01 6.07 0.92
N VAL A 27 -0.28 6.72 1.82
CA VAL A 27 -0.67 6.94 3.21
C VAL A 27 -0.65 8.44 3.48
N ASP A 28 -1.77 8.99 3.95
CA ASP A 28 -1.94 10.43 4.22
C ASP A 28 -1.55 11.33 3.03
N GLY A 29 -1.82 10.88 1.80
CA GLY A 29 -1.44 11.59 0.57
C GLY A 29 0.04 11.51 0.18
N LYS A 30 0.84 10.72 0.90
CA LYS A 30 2.24 10.43 0.56
C LYS A 30 2.35 9.05 -0.10
N LEU A 31 2.98 9.00 -1.27
CA LEU A 31 3.27 7.75 -1.95
C LEU A 31 4.32 6.98 -1.14
N VAL A 32 3.90 5.85 -0.58
CA VAL A 32 4.75 4.93 0.19
C VAL A 32 5.34 3.87 -0.72
N TYR A 33 4.59 3.44 -1.74
CA TYR A 33 5.06 2.42 -2.67
C TYR A 33 4.46 2.58 -4.05
N SER A 34 5.26 2.33 -5.09
CA SER A 34 4.78 2.17 -6.46
C SER A 34 5.40 0.93 -7.12
N LYS A 35 4.54 -0.03 -7.48
CA LYS A 35 4.93 -1.17 -8.32
C LYS A 35 5.37 -0.73 -9.71
N HIS A 36 4.92 0.43 -10.18
CA HIS A 36 5.33 0.93 -11.48
C HIS A 36 6.82 1.29 -11.51
N GLU A 37 7.35 1.80 -10.38
CA GLU A 37 8.77 2.10 -10.24
C GLU A 37 9.63 0.86 -9.94
N THR A 38 9.14 -0.05 -9.09
CA THR A 38 9.91 -1.24 -8.68
C THR A 38 9.81 -2.39 -9.69
N GLY A 39 8.72 -2.48 -10.45
CA GLY A 39 8.43 -3.57 -11.39
C GLY A 39 7.86 -4.84 -10.74
N GLU A 40 7.81 -4.92 -9.42
CA GLU A 40 7.39 -6.08 -8.65
C GLU A 40 6.42 -5.70 -7.51
N PHE A 41 5.69 -6.67 -6.96
CA PHE A 41 4.79 -6.40 -5.83
C PHE A 41 5.60 -6.23 -4.54
N PRO A 42 5.20 -5.33 -3.63
CA PRO A 42 5.89 -5.16 -2.36
C PRO A 42 5.72 -6.42 -1.50
N ASN A 43 6.69 -6.68 -0.64
CA ASN A 43 6.50 -7.62 0.46
C ASN A 43 5.47 -7.05 1.44
N GLU A 44 4.49 -7.86 1.87
CA GLU A 44 3.43 -7.38 2.75
C GLU A 44 3.95 -6.83 4.08
N ASP A 45 4.98 -7.45 4.65
CA ASP A 45 5.52 -7.03 5.95
C ASP A 45 6.37 -5.76 5.80
N ALA A 46 7.19 -5.66 4.75
CA ALA A 46 7.97 -4.45 4.48
C ALA A 46 7.08 -3.22 4.18
N LEU A 47 5.98 -3.42 3.45
CA LEU A 47 5.01 -2.37 3.18
C LEU A 47 4.38 -1.87 4.49
N VAL A 48 4.00 -2.78 5.38
CA VAL A 48 3.41 -2.42 6.68
C VAL A 48 4.44 -1.69 7.56
N GLU A 49 5.71 -2.11 7.57
CA GLU A 49 6.77 -1.40 8.30
C GLU A 49 6.97 0.03 7.78
N GLU A 50 7.02 0.24 6.46
CA GLU A 50 7.10 1.59 5.87
C GLU A 50 5.89 2.45 6.21
N MET A 51 4.70 1.86 6.22
CA MET A 51 3.48 2.57 6.64
C MET A 51 3.54 2.95 8.14
N GLN A 52 4.11 2.10 9.00
CA GLN A 52 4.23 2.38 10.45
C GLN A 52 5.35 3.37 10.79
N ALA A 53 6.34 3.51 9.91
CA ALA A 53 7.47 4.42 10.09
C ALA A 53 7.16 5.87 9.64
N LEU A 54 6.00 6.11 9.04
CA LEU A 54 5.48 7.42 8.64
C LEU A 54 4.74 8.12 9.79
#